data_AF-A0A7L4YLQ2-F1
#
_entry.id   AF-A0A7L4YLQ2-F1
#
_cell.length_a   1.000
_cell.length_b   1.000
_cell.length_c   1.000
_cell.angle_alpha   90.00
_cell.angle_beta   90.00
_cell.angle_gamma   90.00
#
_symmetry.space_group_name_H-M   'P 1'
#
loop_
_entity.id
_entity.type
_entity.pdbx_description
1 polymer ?
#
loop_
_entity_poly.entity_id
_entity_poly.type
_entity_poly.pdbx_seq_one_letter_code
_entity_poly.pdbx_strand_id
1 'polypeptide(L)'
;MKKYLHGIDMTADPHLVAAALLAKNREKYGDLTMMADPPESGSEDPSNDDPKDGDLNAPGKRQETSEGDKGYPPDTPVKDMTAEQRAAYDADKREKNRQQREQWRDATRGKTPEQIKADLADLDNLRQANESAVETAVREARADERTKVLAETNDRLSKAMLRTALSARGKSDEQIDQILSTTALSAFVVEGDVADDKVAAYADLIAGPVTGASNQWSGTGQGTSPPPPSRMSGKEIREKYLK
;
A
#
# COMPACT_ATOMS: atom_id res chain seq x y z
N MET A 1 -2.96 11.50 -27.62
CA MET A 1 -2.42 12.80 -27.14
C MET A 1 -1.51 12.52 -25.96
N LYS A 2 -0.21 12.84 -26.06
CA LYS A 2 0.72 12.68 -24.93
C LYS A 2 0.37 13.72 -23.85
N LYS A 3 0.10 13.27 -22.63
CA LYS A 3 -0.20 14.16 -21.49
C LYS A 3 1.09 14.30 -20.68
N TYR A 4 1.61 15.52 -20.57
CA TYR A 4 2.79 15.79 -19.75
C TYR A 4 2.38 16.52 -18.48
N LEU A 5 2.86 16.06 -17.32
CA LEU A 5 2.71 16.76 -16.04
C LEU A 5 4.11 17.11 -15.52
N HIS A 6 4.40 18.42 -15.38
CA HIS A 6 5.72 18.92 -15.01
C HIS A 6 6.86 18.33 -15.85
N GLY A 7 6.65 18.07 -17.15
CA GLY A 7 7.67 17.49 -18.04
C GLY A 7 7.84 15.96 -17.94
N ILE A 8 7.00 15.26 -17.18
CA ILE A 8 6.93 13.79 -17.14
C ILE A 8 5.80 13.33 -18.06
N ASP A 9 6.08 12.39 -18.95
CA ASP A 9 5.07 11.78 -19.84
C ASP A 9 4.16 10.85 -19.03
N MET A 10 2.93 11.29 -18.78
CA MET A 10 1.92 10.54 -18.02
C MET A 10 1.31 9.38 -18.83
N THR A 11 1.73 9.19 -20.09
CA THR A 11 1.33 8.07 -20.95
C THR A 11 2.39 6.97 -21.03
N ALA A 12 3.53 7.13 -20.35
CA ALA A 12 4.56 6.11 -20.22
C ALA A 12 4.18 5.04 -19.18
N ASP A 13 4.97 3.97 -19.10
CA ASP A 13 4.77 2.90 -18.12
C ASP A 13 4.63 3.45 -16.69
N PRO A 14 3.63 2.99 -15.92
CA PRO A 14 3.30 3.55 -14.62
C PRO A 14 4.47 3.50 -13.63
N HIS A 15 5.34 2.49 -13.75
CA HIS A 15 6.56 2.37 -12.95
C HIS A 15 7.61 3.44 -13.29
N LEU A 16 7.74 3.82 -14.55
CA LEU A 16 8.64 4.88 -14.99
C LEU A 16 8.13 6.27 -14.58
N VAL A 17 6.81 6.46 -14.65
CA VAL A 17 6.15 7.69 -14.20
C VAL A 17 6.33 7.87 -12.69
N ALA A 18 6.14 6.81 -11.90
CA ALA A 18 6.35 6.84 -10.45
C ALA A 18 7.81 7.14 -10.07
N ALA A 19 8.77 6.50 -10.74
CA ALA A 19 10.19 6.74 -10.50
C ALA A 19 10.60 8.18 -10.85
N ALA A 20 10.10 8.72 -11.97
CA ALA A 20 10.36 10.10 -12.37
C ALA A 20 9.74 11.12 -11.41
N LEU A 21 8.55 10.84 -10.88
CA LEU A 21 7.90 11.66 -9.84
C LEU A 21 8.68 11.64 -8.53
N LEU A 22 9.14 10.47 -8.08
CA LEU A 22 9.98 10.35 -6.89
C LEU A 22 11.30 11.11 -7.04
N ALA A 23 11.96 10.99 -8.20
CA ALA A 23 13.20 11.70 -8.47
C ALA A 23 13.01 13.23 -8.43
N LYS A 24 11.93 13.75 -9.03
CA LYS A 24 11.60 15.18 -8.98
C LYS A 24 11.22 15.66 -7.59
N ASN A 25 10.51 14.84 -6.82
CA ASN A 25 10.16 15.18 -5.44
C ASN A 25 11.43 15.23 -4.57
N ARG A 26 12.38 14.33 -4.78
CA ARG A 26 13.69 14.35 -4.08
C ARG A 26 14.54 15.57 -4.46
N GLU A 27 14.49 16.00 -5.73
CA GLU A 27 15.18 17.21 -6.20
C GLU A 27 14.58 18.49 -5.58
N LYS A 28 13.25 18.55 -5.46
CA LYS A 28 12.54 19.74 -4.97
C LYS A 28 12.45 19.83 -3.44
N TYR A 29 12.34 18.70 -2.76
CA TYR A 29 12.06 18.63 -1.32
C TYR A 29 13.14 17.90 -0.52
N GLY A 30 14.22 17.44 -1.15
CA GLY A 30 15.28 16.70 -0.48
C GLY A 30 14.87 15.30 -0.05
N ASP A 31 15.74 14.63 0.70
CA ASP A 31 15.55 13.26 1.19
C ASP A 31 14.83 13.25 2.55
N LEU A 32 13.70 13.95 2.64
CA LEU A 32 12.87 13.99 3.84
C LEU A 32 12.20 12.62 4.06
N THR A 33 12.94 11.71 4.69
CA THR A 33 12.35 10.59 5.41
C THR A 33 11.71 11.16 6.67
N MET A 34 10.41 10.96 6.84
CA MET A 34 9.72 11.21 8.10
C MET A 34 10.26 10.16 9.11
N MET A 35 11.44 10.40 9.68
CA MET A 35 11.86 9.72 10.90
C MET A 35 10.86 10.13 11.97
N ALA A 36 10.01 9.19 12.39
CA ALA A 36 9.20 9.35 13.57
C ALA A 36 10.16 9.54 14.75
N ASP A 37 10.09 10.71 15.40
CA ASP A 37 10.75 10.94 16.67
C ASP A 37 10.30 9.86 17.68
N PRO A 38 11.22 9.21 18.41
CA PRO A 38 10.84 8.29 19.48
C PRO A 38 10.09 9.06 20.57
N PRO A 39 9.03 8.47 21.17
CA PRO A 39 8.22 9.17 22.16
C PRO A 39 9.06 9.54 23.38
N GLU A 40 9.00 10.83 23.75
CA GLU A 40 9.55 11.37 24.99
C GLU A 40 8.97 10.64 26.20
N SER A 41 9.86 10.01 26.98
CA SER A 41 9.57 9.49 28.32
C SER A 41 9.87 10.58 29.34
N GLY A 42 8.84 11.01 30.07
CA GLY A 42 8.89 12.12 31.02
C GLY A 42 9.48 11.81 32.40
N SER A 43 9.12 12.72 33.34
CA SER A 43 9.51 12.87 34.77
C SER A 43 10.82 13.66 34.97
N GLU A 44 10.98 14.68 35.82
CA GLU A 44 10.22 15.31 36.91
C GLU A 44 10.88 16.70 37.21
N ASP A 45 10.10 17.66 37.71
CA ASP A 45 10.50 18.94 38.35
C ASP A 45 10.34 18.77 39.89
N PRO A 46 10.76 19.65 40.83
CA PRO A 46 11.85 20.64 40.94
C PRO A 46 12.74 20.38 42.18
N SER A 47 13.89 21.07 42.34
CA SER A 47 14.45 21.39 43.68
C SER A 47 15.38 22.61 43.65
N ASN A 48 14.96 23.65 44.38
CA ASN A 48 15.77 24.77 44.87
C ASN A 48 16.77 24.30 45.94
N ASP A 49 17.96 24.88 45.99
CA ASP A 49 18.52 25.57 47.18
C ASP A 49 19.94 26.17 46.89
N ASP A 50 20.07 27.44 47.25
CA ASP A 50 21.20 28.39 47.25
C ASP A 50 22.49 27.92 48.01
N PRO A 51 23.52 28.76 48.26
CA PRO A 51 24.35 29.58 47.37
C PRO A 51 25.87 29.36 47.66
N LYS A 52 26.80 29.81 46.80
CA LYS A 52 28.19 30.09 47.25
C LYS A 52 28.76 31.35 46.61
N ASP A 53 29.12 32.26 47.50
CA ASP A 53 29.79 33.53 47.33
C ASP A 53 31.16 33.45 46.65
N GLY A 54 31.48 34.53 45.93
CA GLY A 54 32.77 35.21 46.06
C GLY A 54 33.81 34.94 44.97
N ASP A 55 34.00 35.89 44.06
CA ASP A 55 35.24 36.71 44.08
C ASP A 55 35.09 38.01 43.27
N LEU A 56 35.80 39.02 43.73
CA LEU A 56 35.75 40.44 43.39
C LEU A 56 36.70 40.80 42.24
N ASN A 57 36.43 41.98 41.65
CA ASN A 57 37.35 42.88 40.93
C ASN A 57 37.84 42.53 39.52
N ALA A 58 37.30 43.24 38.51
CA ALA A 58 37.93 44.41 37.88
C ALA A 58 37.41 44.65 36.44
N PRO A 59 37.43 45.90 35.94
CA PRO A 59 36.44 46.42 35.00
C PRO A 59 36.87 46.24 33.54
N GLY A 60 36.17 45.37 32.83
CA GLY A 60 36.24 45.29 31.37
C GLY A 60 34.85 45.52 30.80
N LYS A 61 34.60 46.70 30.25
CA LYS A 61 33.45 46.98 29.39
C LYS A 61 33.33 45.87 28.35
N ARG A 62 32.45 44.88 28.58
CA ARG A 62 31.84 44.16 27.45
C ARG A 62 30.74 45.06 26.94
N GLN A 63 31.18 45.91 26.03
CA GLN A 63 30.34 46.52 25.03
C GLN A 63 29.78 45.35 24.21
N GLU A 64 28.68 44.76 24.68
CA GLU A 64 27.82 43.94 23.84
C GLU A 64 27.19 44.89 22.83
N THR A 65 27.90 45.11 21.73
CA THR A 65 27.30 45.60 20.49
C THR A 65 26.42 44.48 19.95
N SER A 66 25.29 44.27 20.62
CA SER A 66 24.26 43.32 20.23
C SER A 66 23.23 44.06 19.36
N GLU A 67 23.10 43.61 18.11
CA GLU A 67 21.96 43.85 17.22
C GLU A 67 21.35 45.25 17.19
N GLY A 68 22.06 46.17 16.52
CA GLY A 68 21.54 47.47 16.12
C GLY A 68 21.34 48.40 17.31
N ASP A 69 22.07 49.50 17.32
CA ASP A 69 21.98 50.53 18.36
C ASP A 69 20.58 51.18 18.33
N LYS A 70 19.62 50.54 19.00
CA LYS A 70 18.19 50.93 19.03
C LYS A 70 17.94 52.15 19.92
N GLY A 71 19.01 52.71 20.52
CA GLY A 71 18.93 53.88 21.39
C GLY A 71 18.29 53.62 22.76
N TYR A 72 18.03 52.36 23.13
CA TYR A 72 17.51 51.97 24.45
C TYR A 72 18.15 50.65 24.94
N PRO A 73 18.34 50.45 26.26
CA PRO A 73 18.91 49.21 26.80
C PRO A 73 17.92 48.03 26.67
N PRO A 74 18.37 46.82 26.28
CA PRO A 74 17.50 45.68 26.05
C PRO A 74 16.80 45.14 27.31
N ASP A 75 17.41 45.30 28.49
CA ASP A 75 16.93 44.69 29.75
C ASP A 75 16.44 45.71 30.79
N THR A 76 16.26 46.98 30.40
CA THR A 76 15.73 48.01 31.31
C THR A 76 14.21 48.06 31.23
N PRO A 77 13.46 47.91 32.35
CA PRO A 77 12.03 48.13 32.36
C PRO A 77 11.68 49.54 31.86
N VAL A 78 10.59 49.70 31.10
CA VAL A 78 10.17 51.01 30.56
C VAL A 78 10.07 52.10 31.64
N LYS A 79 9.76 51.71 32.89
CA LYS A 79 9.69 52.61 34.05
C LYS A 79 11.04 53.21 34.46
N ASP A 80 12.14 52.55 34.14
CA ASP A 80 13.50 52.97 34.51
C ASP A 80 14.27 53.58 33.32
N MET A 81 13.65 53.61 32.14
CA MET A 81 14.19 54.26 30.94
C MET A 81 14.12 55.80 31.06
N THR A 82 15.13 56.49 30.52
CA THR A 82 15.06 57.94 30.34
C THR A 82 13.98 58.30 29.32
N ALA A 83 13.50 59.56 29.32
CA ALA A 83 12.46 59.99 28.39
C ALA A 83 12.85 59.78 26.91
N GLU A 84 14.12 59.95 26.58
CA GLU A 84 14.67 59.73 25.23
C GLU A 84 14.69 58.24 24.85
N GLN A 85 15.07 57.36 25.78
CA GLN A 85 15.06 55.91 25.59
C GLN A 85 13.64 55.36 25.45
N ARG A 86 12.67 55.90 26.19
CA ARG A 86 11.24 55.55 26.04
C ARG A 86 10.71 55.91 24.66
N ALA A 87 11.05 57.09 24.15
CA ALA A 87 10.63 57.52 22.82
C ALA A 87 11.19 56.60 21.72
N ALA A 88 12.45 56.17 21.85
CA ALA A 88 13.07 55.21 20.94
C ALA A 88 12.44 53.80 21.04
N TYR A 89 12.15 53.32 22.26
CA TYR A 89 11.45 52.06 22.50
C TYR A 89 10.05 52.05 21.87
N ASP A 90 9.26 53.10 22.08
CA ASP A 90 7.91 53.21 21.53
C ASP A 90 7.93 53.31 20.00
N ALA A 91 8.94 53.96 19.42
CA ALA A 91 9.13 54.03 17.98
C ALA A 91 9.43 52.64 17.38
N ASP A 92 10.35 51.88 17.98
CA ASP A 92 10.67 50.51 17.55
C ASP A 92 9.48 49.56 17.71
N LYS A 93 8.72 49.66 18.81
CA LYS A 93 7.51 48.86 18.98
C LYS A 93 6.42 49.20 17.96
N ARG A 94 6.24 50.48 17.64
CA ARG A 94 5.32 50.89 16.56
C ARG A 94 5.74 50.35 15.20
N GLU A 95 7.03 50.37 14.91
CA GLU A 95 7.62 49.81 13.69
C GLU A 95 7.37 48.30 13.59
N LYS A 96 7.73 47.53 14.62
CA LYS A 96 7.50 46.08 14.69
C LYS A 96 6.02 45.73 14.56
N ASN A 97 5.15 46.46 15.24
CA ASN A 97 3.70 46.24 15.14
C ASN A 97 3.16 46.57 13.75
N ARG A 98 3.76 47.53 13.01
CA ARG A 98 3.40 47.80 11.61
C ARG A 98 3.85 46.64 10.71
N GLN A 99 5.10 46.21 10.83
CA GLN A 99 5.65 45.09 10.06
C GLN A 99 4.88 43.79 10.29
N GLN A 100 4.55 43.47 11.55
CA GLN A 100 3.74 42.30 11.86
C GLN A 100 2.34 42.38 11.25
N ARG A 101 1.68 43.56 11.27
CA ARG A 101 0.37 43.73 10.63
C ARG A 101 0.43 43.60 9.12
N GLU A 102 1.49 44.09 8.48
CA GLU A 102 1.71 43.91 7.05
C GLU A 102 1.94 42.43 6.70
N GLN A 103 2.80 41.73 7.45
CA GLN A 103 3.02 40.29 7.30
C GLN A 103 1.74 39.47 7.47
N TRP A 104 0.94 39.77 8.51
CA TRP A 104 -0.34 39.12 8.72
C TRP A 104 -1.33 39.40 7.59
N ARG A 105 -1.43 40.65 7.12
CA ARG A 105 -2.29 41.00 5.98
C ARG A 105 -1.86 40.28 4.72
N ASP A 106 -0.56 40.16 4.46
CA ASP A 106 -0.04 39.51 3.26
C ASP A 106 -0.24 37.98 3.33
N ALA A 107 0.00 37.36 4.49
CA ALA A 107 -0.21 35.93 4.72
C ALA A 107 -1.69 35.52 4.62
N THR A 108 -2.58 36.35 5.18
CA THR A 108 -4.03 36.14 5.12
C THR A 108 -4.65 36.65 3.82
N ARG A 109 -3.87 37.35 2.98
CA ARG A 109 -4.34 38.09 1.80
C ARG A 109 -5.51 39.02 2.12
N GLY A 110 -5.50 39.62 3.31
CA GLY A 110 -6.55 40.50 3.80
C GLY A 110 -7.84 39.79 4.23
N LYS A 111 -7.83 38.45 4.36
CA LYS A 111 -8.98 37.71 4.89
C LYS A 111 -9.11 37.90 6.39
N THR A 112 -10.36 37.98 6.84
CA THR A 112 -10.67 38.00 8.27
C THR A 112 -10.41 36.62 8.90
N PRO A 113 -10.15 36.56 10.22
CA PRO A 113 -9.97 35.29 10.93
C PRO A 113 -11.17 34.34 10.76
N GLU A 114 -12.38 34.87 10.65
CA GLU A 114 -13.60 34.09 10.42
C GLU A 114 -13.62 33.44 9.03
N GLN A 115 -13.21 34.18 8.00
CA GLN A 115 -13.09 33.66 6.64
C GLN A 115 -12.02 32.57 6.53
N ILE A 116 -10.90 32.71 7.25
CA ILE A 116 -9.85 31.67 7.27
C ILE A 116 -10.38 30.40 7.93
N LYS A 117 -11.13 30.52 9.03
CA LYS A 117 -11.77 29.37 9.68
C LYS A 117 -12.79 28.68 8.76
N ALA A 118 -13.59 29.45 8.03
CA ALA A 118 -14.53 28.91 7.05
C ALA A 118 -13.80 28.17 5.93
N ASP A 119 -12.76 28.77 5.34
CA ASP A 119 -11.95 28.14 4.29
C ASP A 119 -11.30 26.83 4.76
N LEU A 120 -10.81 26.79 6.01
CA LEU A 120 -10.24 25.58 6.59
C LEU A 120 -11.29 24.48 6.79
N ALA A 121 -12.48 24.84 7.29
CA ALA A 121 -13.59 23.90 7.43
C ALA A 121 -14.03 23.34 6.06
N ASP A 122 -14.10 24.19 5.03
CA ASP A 122 -14.45 23.77 3.68
C ASP A 122 -13.39 22.85 3.07
N LEU A 123 -12.10 23.12 3.30
CA LEU A 123 -11.02 22.23 2.87
C LEU A 123 -11.07 20.87 3.56
N ASP A 124 -11.37 20.83 4.86
CA ASP A 124 -11.48 19.57 5.59
C ASP A 124 -12.71 18.77 5.14
N ASN A 125 -13.84 19.43 4.92
CA ASN A 125 -15.04 18.80 4.35
C ASN A 125 -14.76 18.21 2.95
N LEU A 126 -14.06 18.97 2.09
CA LEU A 126 -13.70 18.50 0.74
C LEU A 126 -12.70 17.35 0.79
N ARG A 127 -11.77 17.33 1.74
CA ARG A 127 -10.84 16.22 1.93
C ARG A 127 -11.57 14.95 2.35
N GLN A 128 -12.42 15.02 3.37
CA GLN A 128 -13.23 13.88 3.82
C GLN A 128 -14.14 13.34 2.70
N ALA A 129 -14.79 14.23 1.95
CA ALA A 129 -15.63 13.83 0.83
C ALA A 129 -14.82 13.11 -0.27
N ASN A 130 -13.64 13.64 -0.64
CA ASN A 130 -12.80 13.02 -1.65
C ASN A 130 -12.19 11.70 -1.20
N GLU A 131 -11.73 11.59 0.05
CA GLU A 131 -11.23 10.34 0.62
C GLU A 131 -12.30 9.23 0.53
N SER A 132 -13.55 9.54 0.92
CA SER A 132 -14.66 8.58 0.84
C SER A 132 -15.01 8.16 -0.60
N ALA A 133 -14.92 9.08 -1.56
CA ALA A 133 -15.20 8.80 -2.97
C ALA A 133 -14.09 7.93 -3.60
N VAL A 134 -12.83 8.20 -3.28
CA VAL A 134 -11.69 7.43 -3.76
C VAL A 134 -11.72 6.01 -3.20
N GLU A 135 -12.00 5.84 -1.91
CA GLU A 135 -12.12 4.51 -1.30
C GLU A 135 -13.24 3.67 -1.92
N THR A 136 -14.38 4.31 -2.19
CA THR A 136 -15.52 3.65 -2.84
C THR A 136 -15.17 3.24 -4.27
N ALA A 137 -14.55 4.13 -5.05
CA ALA A 137 -14.11 3.84 -6.41
C ALA A 137 -13.08 2.69 -6.47
N VAL A 138 -12.14 2.64 -5.51
CA VAL A 138 -11.16 1.53 -5.43
C VAL A 138 -11.85 0.20 -5.08
N ARG A 139 -12.86 0.22 -4.21
CA ARG A 139 -13.62 -0.98 -3.84
C ARG A 139 -14.41 -1.51 -5.04
N GLU A 140 -15.09 -0.62 -5.76
CA GLU A 140 -15.85 -0.97 -6.98
C GLU A 140 -14.92 -1.51 -8.07
N ALA A 141 -13.81 -0.82 -8.35
CA ALA A 141 -12.83 -1.29 -9.33
C ALA A 141 -12.29 -2.69 -8.99
N ARG A 142 -11.97 -2.96 -7.72
CA ARG A 142 -11.54 -4.30 -7.28
C ARG A 142 -12.63 -5.35 -7.42
N ALA A 143 -13.88 -5.01 -7.16
CA ALA A 143 -15.01 -5.94 -7.33
C ALA A 143 -15.24 -6.29 -8.81
N ASP A 144 -15.16 -5.29 -9.68
CA ASP A 144 -15.28 -5.45 -11.13
C ASP A 144 -14.14 -6.28 -11.70
N GLU A 145 -12.90 -6.03 -11.27
CA GLU A 145 -11.73 -6.81 -11.65
C GLU A 145 -11.86 -8.27 -11.21
N ARG A 146 -12.26 -8.51 -9.96
CA ARG A 146 -12.50 -9.89 -9.46
C ARG A 146 -13.53 -10.62 -10.30
N THR A 147 -14.63 -9.95 -10.65
CA THR A 147 -15.69 -10.54 -11.46
C THR A 147 -15.19 -10.90 -12.86
N LYS A 148 -14.41 -10.02 -13.49
CA LYS A 148 -13.80 -10.28 -14.81
C LYS A 148 -12.78 -11.42 -14.75
N VAL A 149 -11.90 -11.42 -13.75
CA VAL A 149 -10.90 -12.48 -13.57
C VAL A 149 -11.56 -13.83 -13.31
N LEU A 150 -12.60 -13.89 -12.49
CA LEU A 150 -13.37 -15.11 -12.25
C LEU A 150 -14.04 -15.60 -13.54
N ALA A 151 -14.66 -14.71 -14.31
CA ALA A 151 -15.26 -15.07 -15.59
C ALA A 151 -14.23 -15.63 -16.58
N GLU A 152 -13.08 -14.98 -16.73
CA GLU A 152 -11.98 -15.46 -17.60
C GLU A 152 -11.39 -16.78 -17.12
N THR A 153 -11.24 -16.96 -15.81
CA THR A 153 -10.70 -18.19 -15.22
C THR A 153 -11.68 -19.35 -15.41
N ASN A 154 -12.96 -19.11 -15.18
CA ASN A 154 -14.02 -20.11 -15.36
C ASN A 154 -14.18 -20.52 -16.83
N ASP A 155 -14.05 -19.58 -17.76
CA ASP A 155 -14.06 -19.88 -19.21
C ASP A 155 -12.89 -20.79 -19.58
N ARG A 156 -11.66 -20.44 -19.16
CA ARG A 156 -10.46 -21.26 -19.39
C ARG A 156 -10.56 -22.64 -18.75
N LEU A 157 -11.05 -22.71 -17.51
CA LEU A 157 -11.19 -23.96 -16.77
C LEU A 157 -12.24 -24.86 -17.43
N SER A 158 -13.43 -24.32 -17.74
CA SER A 158 -14.49 -25.06 -18.43
C SER A 158 -14.01 -25.60 -19.78
N LYS A 159 -13.27 -24.78 -20.54
CA LYS A 159 -12.68 -25.19 -21.81
C LYS A 159 -11.67 -26.33 -21.64
N ALA A 160 -10.78 -26.23 -20.64
CA ALA A 160 -9.79 -27.26 -20.36
C ALA A 160 -10.45 -28.58 -19.93
N MET A 161 -11.40 -28.52 -19.00
CA MET A 161 -12.11 -29.70 -18.50
C MET A 161 -12.91 -30.40 -19.60
N LEU A 162 -13.61 -29.63 -20.43
CA LEU A 162 -14.36 -30.19 -21.56
C LEU A 162 -13.43 -30.78 -22.62
N ARG A 163 -12.28 -30.14 -22.90
CA ARG A 163 -11.25 -30.70 -23.77
C ARG A 163 -10.76 -32.04 -23.25
N THR A 164 -10.35 -32.11 -21.98
CA THR A 164 -9.90 -33.37 -21.35
C THR A 164 -10.97 -34.45 -21.38
N ALA A 165 -12.22 -34.10 -21.08
CA ALA A 165 -13.34 -35.04 -21.08
C ALA A 165 -13.62 -35.60 -22.48
N LEU A 166 -13.58 -34.76 -23.53
CA LEU A 166 -13.80 -35.20 -24.90
C LEU A 166 -12.61 -35.99 -25.47
N SER A 167 -11.38 -35.59 -25.14
CA SER A 167 -10.18 -36.36 -25.50
C SER A 167 -10.20 -37.76 -24.88
N ALA A 168 -10.63 -37.89 -23.63
CA ALA A 168 -10.79 -39.20 -22.97
C ALA A 168 -11.81 -40.12 -23.66
N ARG A 169 -12.73 -39.54 -24.46
CA ARG A 169 -13.74 -40.26 -25.26
C ARG A 169 -13.32 -40.42 -26.72
N GLY A 170 -12.04 -40.17 -27.04
CA GLY A 170 -11.45 -40.44 -28.35
C GLY A 170 -11.78 -39.40 -29.44
N LYS A 171 -12.22 -38.19 -29.08
CA LYS A 171 -12.39 -37.09 -30.06
C LYS A 171 -11.03 -36.53 -30.47
N SER A 172 -10.89 -36.19 -31.76
CA SER A 172 -9.69 -35.48 -32.24
C SER A 172 -9.69 -34.02 -31.79
N ASP A 173 -8.51 -33.39 -31.79
CA ASP A 173 -8.37 -31.98 -31.40
C ASP A 173 -9.25 -31.05 -32.25
N GLU A 174 -9.38 -31.32 -33.55
CA GLU A 174 -10.22 -30.52 -34.46
C GLU A 174 -11.70 -30.66 -34.13
N GLN A 175 -12.15 -31.88 -33.79
CA GLN A 175 -13.54 -32.11 -33.37
C GLN A 175 -13.83 -31.42 -32.04
N ILE A 176 -12.86 -31.44 -31.11
CA ILE A 176 -12.98 -30.77 -29.83
C ILE A 176 -13.08 -29.26 -30.03
N ASP A 177 -12.24 -28.67 -30.87
CA ASP A 177 -12.27 -27.23 -31.16
C ASP A 177 -13.60 -26.81 -31.80
N GLN A 178 -14.16 -27.63 -32.69
CA GLN A 178 -15.48 -27.39 -33.28
C GLN A 178 -16.60 -27.43 -32.22
N ILE A 179 -16.56 -28.40 -31.30
CA ILE A 179 -17.51 -28.49 -30.18
C ILE A 179 -17.36 -27.27 -29.26
N LEU A 180 -16.14 -26.90 -28.90
CA LEU A 180 -15.86 -25.74 -28.04
C LEU A 180 -16.32 -24.42 -28.68
N SER A 181 -16.26 -24.30 -30.01
CA SER A 181 -16.71 -23.10 -30.73
C SER A 181 -18.24 -22.89 -30.71
N THR A 182 -19.01 -23.95 -30.47
CA THR A 182 -20.48 -23.92 -30.49
C THR A 182 -21.10 -24.07 -29.09
N THR A 183 -20.28 -24.44 -28.10
CA THR A 183 -20.74 -24.68 -26.73
C THR A 183 -20.68 -23.43 -25.88
N ALA A 184 -21.77 -23.10 -25.19
CA ALA A 184 -21.79 -22.02 -24.20
C ALA A 184 -21.09 -22.48 -22.91
N LEU A 185 -19.83 -22.10 -22.72
CA LEU A 185 -19.01 -22.52 -21.56
C LEU A 185 -19.57 -22.02 -20.22
N SER A 186 -20.33 -20.92 -20.23
CA SER A 186 -21.02 -20.39 -19.05
C SER A 186 -22.06 -21.35 -18.47
N ALA A 187 -22.60 -22.29 -19.26
CA ALA A 187 -23.57 -23.27 -18.78
C ALA A 187 -22.97 -24.30 -17.79
N PHE A 188 -21.64 -24.43 -17.78
CA PHE A 188 -20.91 -25.31 -16.87
C PHE A 188 -20.55 -24.64 -15.54
N VAL A 189 -20.77 -23.34 -15.40
CA VAL A 189 -20.47 -22.61 -14.17
C VAL A 189 -21.70 -22.62 -13.26
N VAL A 190 -21.54 -23.12 -12.04
CA VAL A 190 -22.56 -23.14 -10.98
C VAL A 190 -21.96 -22.54 -9.73
N GLU A 191 -22.65 -21.58 -9.12
CA GLU A 191 -22.20 -20.91 -7.88
C GLU A 191 -20.81 -20.26 -7.98
N GLY A 192 -20.36 -19.95 -9.20
CA GLY A 192 -19.05 -19.31 -9.44
C GLY A 192 -17.92 -20.29 -9.72
N ASP A 193 -18.16 -21.60 -9.66
CA ASP A 193 -17.19 -22.65 -9.97
C ASP A 193 -17.65 -23.51 -11.15
N VAL A 194 -16.71 -24.18 -11.80
CA VAL A 194 -17.01 -25.12 -12.90
C VAL A 194 -17.54 -26.42 -12.30
N ALA A 195 -18.72 -26.86 -12.74
CA ALA A 195 -19.36 -28.08 -12.27
C ALA A 195 -18.90 -29.29 -13.09
N ASP A 196 -17.97 -30.07 -12.54
CA ASP A 196 -17.39 -31.27 -13.13
C ASP A 196 -18.44 -32.25 -13.67
N ASP A 197 -19.49 -32.49 -12.88
CA ASP A 197 -20.57 -33.42 -13.24
C ASP A 197 -21.32 -32.98 -14.51
N LYS A 198 -21.51 -31.67 -14.69
CA LYS A 198 -22.18 -31.12 -15.89
C LYS A 198 -21.28 -31.23 -17.11
N VAL A 199 -19.97 -30.99 -16.95
CA VAL A 199 -18.99 -31.16 -18.02
C VAL A 199 -18.93 -32.63 -18.44
N ALA A 200 -18.90 -33.55 -17.48
CA ALA A 200 -18.89 -34.99 -17.74
C ALA A 200 -20.18 -35.46 -18.44
N ALA A 201 -21.35 -35.05 -17.94
CA ALA A 201 -22.64 -35.39 -18.55
C ALA A 201 -22.78 -34.87 -19.99
N TYR A 202 -22.29 -33.65 -20.26
CA TYR A 202 -22.29 -33.10 -21.61
C TYR A 202 -21.31 -33.83 -22.54
N ALA A 203 -20.13 -34.19 -22.04
CA ALA A 203 -19.18 -35.01 -22.80
C ALA A 203 -19.74 -36.40 -23.11
N ASP A 204 -20.47 -37.03 -22.18
CA ASP A 204 -21.17 -38.30 -22.40
C ASP A 204 -22.29 -38.18 -23.43
N LEU A 205 -23.03 -37.07 -23.43
CA LEU A 205 -24.10 -36.83 -24.41
C LEU A 205 -23.55 -36.74 -25.84
N ILE A 206 -22.40 -36.09 -26.04
CA ILE A 206 -21.83 -35.82 -27.37
C ILE A 206 -20.97 -36.96 -27.90
N ALA A 207 -20.18 -37.57 -27.03
CA ALA A 207 -19.18 -38.56 -27.42
C ALA A 207 -19.54 -39.99 -26.99
N GLY A 208 -20.63 -40.17 -26.25
CA GLY A 208 -20.97 -41.43 -25.60
C GLY A 208 -20.21 -41.61 -24.28
N PRO A 209 -20.66 -42.55 -23.42
CA PRO A 209 -19.94 -42.86 -22.19
C PRO A 209 -18.52 -43.34 -22.51
N VAL A 210 -17.57 -43.08 -21.61
CA VAL A 210 -16.22 -43.65 -21.72
C VAL A 210 -16.34 -45.18 -21.71
N THR A 211 -16.30 -45.79 -22.90
CA THR A 211 -16.30 -47.24 -23.07
C THR A 211 -14.91 -47.75 -22.74
N GLY A 212 -14.58 -47.82 -21.46
CA GLY A 212 -13.22 -48.17 -21.05
C GLY A 212 -12.86 -47.83 -19.61
N ALA A 213 -13.76 -48.07 -18.65
CA ALA A 213 -13.36 -48.30 -17.27
C ALA A 213 -13.15 -49.81 -17.01
N SER A 214 -12.52 -50.52 -17.95
CA SER A 214 -11.62 -51.59 -17.54
C SER A 214 -10.26 -50.93 -17.39
N ASN A 215 -9.74 -50.92 -16.16
CA ASN A 215 -8.32 -50.68 -15.91
C ASN A 215 -7.51 -51.82 -16.56
N GLN A 216 -7.44 -51.84 -17.89
CA GLN A 216 -6.45 -52.63 -18.60
C GLN A 216 -5.23 -51.74 -18.76
N TRP A 217 -4.51 -51.63 -17.65
CA TRP A 217 -3.13 -51.18 -17.60
C TRP A 217 -2.41 -51.79 -18.80
N SER A 218 -1.95 -50.96 -19.72
CA SER A 218 -1.08 -51.37 -20.83
C SER A 218 0.28 -51.73 -20.24
N GLY A 219 0.33 -52.85 -19.53
CA GLY A 219 1.54 -53.47 -19.01
C GLY A 219 2.30 -54.11 -20.17
N THR A 220 3.07 -53.29 -20.86
CA THR A 220 4.23 -53.73 -21.62
C THR A 220 5.12 -54.58 -20.70
N GLY A 221 5.13 -55.89 -20.92
CA GLY A 221 6.09 -56.81 -20.30
C GLY A 221 5.49 -57.89 -19.40
N GLN A 222 4.61 -58.75 -19.93
CA GLN A 222 4.47 -60.11 -19.38
C GLN A 222 5.72 -60.93 -19.74
N GLY A 223 6.81 -60.64 -19.06
CA GLY A 223 7.86 -61.62 -18.80
C GLY A 223 7.42 -62.47 -17.61
N THR A 224 7.25 -63.75 -17.83
CA THR A 224 7.11 -64.80 -16.80
C THR A 224 8.13 -64.60 -15.68
N SER A 225 7.67 -64.11 -14.52
CA SER A 225 8.41 -64.28 -13.27
C SER A 225 7.93 -65.57 -12.60
N PRO A 226 8.84 -66.48 -12.20
CA PRO A 226 8.45 -67.70 -11.48
C PRO A 226 7.81 -67.37 -10.13
N PRO A 227 6.91 -68.23 -9.60
CA PRO A 227 6.28 -67.99 -8.32
C PRO A 227 7.34 -67.90 -7.21
N PRO A 228 7.17 -67.01 -6.21
CA PRO A 228 8.06 -66.98 -5.05
C PRO A 228 8.01 -68.33 -4.33
N PRO A 229 9.13 -68.83 -3.79
CA PRO A 229 9.13 -70.11 -3.09
C PRO A 229 8.16 -70.05 -1.92
N SER A 230 7.30 -71.08 -1.84
CA SER A 230 6.36 -71.29 -0.73
C SER A 230 7.08 -71.07 0.59
N ARG A 231 6.68 -70.02 1.32
CA ARG A 231 7.07 -69.85 2.72
C ARG A 231 6.55 -71.08 3.45
N MET A 232 7.47 -71.92 3.94
CA MET A 232 7.14 -73.04 4.81
C MET A 232 6.23 -72.53 5.93
N SER A 233 5.10 -73.21 6.12
CA SER A 233 4.17 -72.86 7.18
C SER A 233 4.84 -73.06 8.54
N GLY A 234 4.42 -72.30 9.56
CA GLY A 234 4.99 -72.41 10.91
C GLY A 234 4.95 -73.81 11.52
N LYS A 235 4.11 -74.71 10.99
CA LYS A 235 4.10 -76.13 11.35
C LYS A 235 5.33 -76.89 10.81
N GLU A 236 5.72 -76.63 9.56
CA GLU A 236 6.85 -77.30 8.90
C GLU A 236 8.21 -76.87 9.46
N ILE A 237 8.32 -75.64 9.98
CA ILE A 237 9.54 -75.18 10.65
C ILE A 237 9.73 -75.86 12.02
N ARG A 238 8.64 -76.07 12.78
CA ARG A 238 8.69 -76.73 14.09
C ARG A 238 9.13 -78.19 14.00
N GLU A 239 8.59 -78.95 13.05
CA GLU A 239 8.96 -80.37 12.90
C GLU A 239 10.39 -80.58 12.40
N LYS A 240 10.95 -79.62 11.66
CA LYS A 240 12.28 -79.78 11.06
C LYS A 240 13.43 -79.30 11.93
N TYR A 241 13.19 -78.33 12.83
CA TYR A 241 14.27 -77.66 13.59
C TYR A 241 14.06 -77.60 15.11
N LEU A 242 12.94 -78.07 15.65
CA LEU A 242 12.76 -78.27 17.09
C LEU A 242 12.38 -79.72 17.39
N LYS A 243 13.40 -80.58 17.51
CA LYS A 243 13.35 -81.80 18.33
C LYS A 243 14.06 -81.53 19.64
#